data_AF-A0A4Q2VXS6-F1
#
_entry.id   AF-A0A4Q2VXS6-F1
#
_cell.length_a   1.000
_cell.length_b   1.000
_cell.length_c   1.000
_cell.angle_alpha   90.00
_cell.angle_beta   90.00
_cell.angle_gamma   90.00
#
_symmetry.space_group_name_H-M   'P 1'
#
loop_
_entity.id
_entity.type
_entity.pdbx_description
1 polymer ?
#
loop_
_entity_poly.entity_id
_entity_poly.type
_entity_poly.pdbx_seq_one_letter_code
_entity_poly.pdbx_strand_id
1 'polypeptide(L)'
;MSTTTMRPRVFAYAKFNIDALISLATNLRGQPCTVDTSTRPKAGSTHWVIFITFEDGIEWVFRSPRGGSSAIITEESASKLLISEAATLKYLRTLGSIPVPEVFSFSGNADSDIGVPYILMSKASGRPLSEYDWIELSRIEGYPTRRSLLPLTDQDREKVMKQLGAIMSRLSDCHFDKIGSLLENSHGNTFVGECFSPSLLWQHRDELEGIDRGPFDQESQHLQSLVSAFKAHAEELPLSPHSFFAPIPDPFEYPNWTSYRQAVER
;
A
#
# COMPACT_ATOMS: atom_id res chain seq x y z
N MET A 1 -8.56 14.01 41.71
CA MET A 1 -7.72 13.00 41.05
C MET A 1 -8.11 12.97 39.59
N SER A 2 -7.29 13.59 38.73
CA SER A 2 -7.56 13.61 37.29
C SER A 2 -7.24 12.23 36.73
N THR A 3 -8.25 11.45 36.43
CA THR A 3 -8.11 10.19 35.69
C THR A 3 -7.73 10.56 34.26
N THR A 4 -6.42 10.64 33.99
CA THR A 4 -5.88 10.79 32.65
C THR A 4 -6.36 9.58 31.83
N THR A 5 -7.48 9.76 31.13
CA THR A 5 -8.05 8.72 30.26
C THR A 5 -7.07 8.52 29.14
N MET A 6 -6.29 7.44 29.18
CA MET A 6 -5.32 7.14 28.13
C MET A 6 -6.08 7.04 26.80
N ARG A 7 -5.68 7.85 25.82
CA ARG A 7 -6.25 7.82 24.48
C ARG A 7 -6.14 6.39 23.91
N PRO A 8 -7.23 5.80 23.39
CA PRO A 8 -7.19 4.46 22.81
C PRO A 8 -6.10 4.35 21.74
N ARG A 9 -5.40 3.21 21.72
CA ARG A 9 -4.20 3.02 20.87
C ARG A 9 -4.53 2.95 19.39
N VAL A 10 -5.79 2.64 19.05
CA VAL A 10 -6.31 2.65 17.67
C VAL A 10 -6.14 4.01 16.98
N PHE A 11 -6.10 5.10 17.74
CA PHE A 11 -5.94 6.47 17.21
C PHE A 11 -4.48 6.92 17.07
N ALA A 12 -3.53 5.98 17.01
CA ALA A 12 -2.10 6.31 16.97
C ALA A 12 -1.66 7.06 15.69
N TYR A 13 -2.39 6.89 14.58
CA TYR A 13 -2.05 7.51 13.29
C TYR A 13 -2.98 8.65 12.89
N ALA A 14 -4.26 8.60 13.28
CA ALA A 14 -5.24 9.62 12.98
C ALA A 14 -6.34 9.70 14.04
N LYS A 15 -7.05 10.83 14.07
CA LYS A 15 -8.37 10.94 14.73
C LYS A 15 -9.42 10.62 13.67
N PHE A 16 -10.36 9.74 13.97
CA PHE A 16 -11.43 9.35 13.07
C PHE A 16 -12.63 8.85 13.89
N ASN A 17 -13.80 8.79 13.27
CA ASN A 17 -15.04 8.38 13.91
C ASN A 17 -15.24 6.86 13.79
N ILE A 18 -14.93 6.14 14.88
CA ILE A 18 -15.08 4.68 14.94
C ILE A 18 -16.55 4.25 14.90
N ASP A 19 -17.45 5.02 15.50
CA ASP A 19 -18.87 4.66 15.53
C ASP A 19 -19.49 4.77 14.13
N ALA A 20 -19.10 5.77 13.34
CA ALA A 20 -19.47 5.87 11.93
C ALA A 20 -18.91 4.70 11.11
N LEU A 21 -17.66 4.29 11.36
CA LEU A 21 -17.06 3.12 10.71
C LEU A 21 -17.81 1.82 11.04
N ILE A 22 -18.10 1.57 12.32
CA ILE A 22 -18.85 0.40 12.78
C ILE A 22 -20.26 0.39 12.17
N SER A 23 -20.92 1.54 12.16
CA SER A 23 -22.26 1.70 11.56
C SER A 23 -22.23 1.40 10.07
N LEU A 24 -21.26 1.95 9.34
CA LEU A 24 -21.08 1.69 7.91
C LEU A 24 -20.84 0.20 7.64
N ALA A 25 -19.88 -0.41 8.35
CA ALA A 25 -19.54 -1.83 8.16
C ALA A 25 -20.72 -2.75 8.51
N THR A 26 -21.44 -2.44 9.59
CA THR A 26 -22.65 -3.16 10.01
C THR A 26 -23.74 -3.08 8.94
N ASN A 27 -23.99 -1.88 8.38
CA ASN A 27 -25.00 -1.68 7.36
C ASN A 27 -24.65 -2.36 6.04
N LEU A 28 -23.39 -2.27 5.60
CA LEU A 28 -22.93 -2.90 4.35
C LEU A 28 -23.04 -4.42 4.41
N ARG A 29 -22.79 -5.01 5.58
CA ARG A 29 -22.80 -6.47 5.72
C ARG A 29 -24.12 -7.04 6.24
N GLY A 30 -24.94 -6.23 6.90
CA GLY A 30 -26.15 -6.68 7.60
C GLY A 30 -25.88 -7.44 8.91
N GLN A 31 -24.72 -7.24 9.55
CA GLN A 31 -24.33 -7.94 10.77
C GLN A 31 -23.48 -7.06 11.69
N PRO A 32 -23.64 -7.13 13.03
CA PRO A 32 -22.82 -6.38 13.97
C PRO A 32 -21.32 -6.69 13.84
N CYS A 33 -20.50 -5.68 14.10
CA CYS A 33 -19.05 -5.80 14.11
C CYS A 33 -18.39 -5.02 15.25
N THR A 34 -17.14 -5.36 15.52
CA THR A 34 -16.32 -4.71 16.55
C THR A 34 -14.95 -4.32 15.98
N VAL A 35 -14.33 -3.33 16.61
CA VAL A 35 -12.97 -2.88 16.34
C VAL A 35 -12.20 -2.91 17.66
N ASP A 36 -11.05 -3.58 17.70
CA ASP A 36 -10.18 -3.55 18.88
C ASP A 36 -9.53 -2.18 19.03
N THR A 37 -9.98 -1.41 20.02
CA THR A 37 -9.46 -0.07 20.31
C THR A 37 -8.19 -0.08 21.16
N SER A 38 -7.83 -1.24 21.73
CA SER A 38 -6.73 -1.39 22.69
C SER A 38 -5.37 -1.58 22.02
N THR A 39 -5.35 -2.05 20.76
CA THR A 39 -4.13 -2.27 20.00
C THR A 39 -3.79 -1.10 19.10
N ARG A 40 -2.49 -0.92 18.84
CA ARG A 40 -2.02 0.06 17.86
C ARG A 40 -2.30 -0.49 16.44
N PRO A 41 -2.79 0.33 15.50
CA PRO A 41 -2.97 -0.10 14.12
C PRO A 41 -1.69 -0.66 13.54
N LYS A 42 -1.81 -1.65 12.64
CA LYS A 42 -0.68 -2.06 11.80
C LYS A 42 -0.37 -0.91 10.84
N ALA A 43 0.88 -0.74 10.45
CA ALA A 43 1.24 0.29 9.49
C ALA A 43 2.44 -0.11 8.65
N GLY A 44 2.43 0.35 7.42
CA GLY A 44 3.59 0.42 6.54
C GLY A 44 4.09 1.86 6.41
N SER A 45 4.79 2.11 5.31
CA SER A 45 5.32 3.44 4.97
C SER A 45 4.23 4.40 4.48
N THR A 46 3.19 3.90 3.82
CA THR A 46 2.17 4.74 3.15
C THR A 46 0.80 4.69 3.80
N HIS A 47 0.47 3.60 4.48
CA HIS A 47 -0.86 3.38 5.06
C HIS A 47 -0.77 2.83 6.48
N TRP A 48 -1.81 3.06 7.25
CA TRP A 48 -2.13 2.35 8.49
C TRP A 48 -3.43 1.56 8.32
N VAL A 49 -3.57 0.52 9.14
CA VAL A 49 -4.61 -0.51 8.99
C VAL A 49 -5.14 -0.95 10.35
N ILE A 50 -6.47 -1.05 10.44
CA ILE A 50 -7.18 -1.72 11.53
C ILE A 50 -8.05 -2.84 10.97
N PHE A 51 -8.38 -3.79 11.83
CA PHE A 51 -9.25 -4.92 11.51
C PHE A 51 -10.62 -4.72 12.15
N ILE A 52 -11.65 -5.07 11.39
CA ILE A 52 -13.05 -5.06 11.83
C ILE A 52 -13.49 -6.51 11.88
N THR A 53 -13.92 -6.98 13.05
CA THR A 53 -14.30 -8.38 13.27
C THR A 53 -15.80 -8.46 13.48
N PHE A 54 -16.46 -9.29 12.68
CA PHE A 54 -17.90 -9.53 12.79
C PHE A 54 -18.19 -10.73 13.67
N GLU A 55 -19.43 -10.88 14.13
CA GLU A 55 -19.79 -11.94 15.09
C GLU A 55 -19.57 -13.37 14.56
N ASP A 56 -19.59 -13.56 13.23
CA ASP A 56 -19.30 -14.84 12.59
C ASP A 56 -17.79 -15.12 12.40
N GLY A 57 -16.94 -14.23 12.90
CA GLY A 57 -15.48 -14.36 12.86
C GLY A 57 -14.84 -13.92 11.55
N ILE A 58 -15.60 -13.52 10.53
CA ILE A 58 -15.04 -12.92 9.31
C ILE A 58 -14.50 -11.54 9.65
N GLU A 59 -13.33 -11.22 9.09
CA GLU A 59 -12.64 -9.95 9.29
C GLU A 59 -12.62 -9.11 8.01
N TRP A 60 -12.87 -7.81 8.16
CA TRP A 60 -12.61 -6.79 7.15
C TRP A 60 -11.40 -5.95 7.55
N VAL A 61 -10.85 -5.27 6.55
CA VAL A 61 -9.70 -4.38 6.66
C VAL A 61 -10.17 -2.96 6.38
N PHE A 62 -9.90 -2.07 7.33
CA PHE A 62 -9.99 -0.63 7.11
C PHE A 62 -8.57 -0.09 7.00
N ARG A 63 -8.26 0.51 5.85
CA ARG A 63 -6.95 1.08 5.55
C ARG A 63 -7.09 2.56 5.21
N SER A 64 -6.11 3.35 5.63
CA SER A 64 -6.11 4.79 5.43
C SER A 64 -4.67 5.27 5.22
N PRO A 65 -4.44 6.33 4.42
CA PRO A 65 -3.11 6.87 4.20
C PRO A 65 -2.48 7.41 5.48
N ARG A 66 -1.15 7.42 5.52
CA ARG A 66 -0.41 8.13 6.55
C ARG A 66 -0.38 9.62 6.22
N GLY A 67 -0.78 10.45 7.18
CA GLY A 67 -0.72 11.90 7.08
C GLY A 67 0.38 12.53 7.95
N GLY A 68 0.41 13.86 7.95
CA GLY A 68 1.31 14.66 8.78
C GLY A 68 2.79 14.46 8.46
N SER A 69 3.66 14.58 9.47
CA SER A 69 5.12 14.48 9.31
C SER A 69 5.65 13.13 8.83
N SER A 70 4.78 12.12 8.72
CA SER A 70 5.12 10.80 8.19
C SER A 70 4.69 10.62 6.72
N ALA A 71 3.98 11.59 6.14
CA ALA A 71 3.50 11.50 4.78
C ALA A 71 4.67 11.61 3.79
N ILE A 72 4.60 10.82 2.72
CA ILE A 72 5.62 10.81 1.65
C ILE A 72 5.19 11.61 0.41
N ILE A 73 3.93 12.04 0.41
CA ILE A 73 3.19 12.78 -0.63
C ILE A 73 2.16 13.65 0.09
N THR A 74 1.62 14.65 -0.61
CA THR A 74 0.55 15.52 -0.14
C THR A 74 -0.76 14.76 0.14
N GLU A 75 -1.64 15.36 0.93
CA GLU A 75 -2.96 14.78 1.23
C GLU A 75 -3.83 14.64 -0.02
N GLU A 76 -3.71 15.58 -0.98
CA GLU A 76 -4.41 15.51 -2.27
C GLU A 76 -3.94 14.31 -3.09
N SER A 77 -2.63 14.13 -3.24
CA SER A 77 -2.06 12.99 -3.96
C SER A 77 -2.38 11.67 -3.27
N ALA A 78 -2.36 11.63 -1.93
CA ALA A 78 -2.76 10.46 -1.17
C ALA A 78 -4.23 10.09 -1.39
N SER A 79 -5.12 11.09 -1.50
CA SER A 79 -6.54 10.91 -1.82
C SER A 79 -6.73 10.33 -3.23
N LYS A 80 -6.07 10.92 -4.24
CA LYS A 80 -6.12 10.45 -5.64
C LYS A 80 -5.59 9.02 -5.78
N LEU A 81 -4.44 8.73 -5.17
CA LEU A 81 -3.83 7.40 -5.16
C LEU A 81 -4.76 6.36 -4.50
N LEU A 82 -5.39 6.71 -3.38
CA LEU A 82 -6.33 5.83 -2.69
C LEU A 82 -7.55 5.48 -3.56
N ILE A 83 -8.13 6.49 -4.25
CA ILE A 83 -9.23 6.27 -5.17
C ILE A 83 -8.78 5.35 -6.32
N SER A 84 -7.59 5.58 -6.85
CA SER A 84 -7.04 4.76 -7.92
C SER A 84 -6.77 3.31 -7.51
N GLU A 85 -6.32 3.11 -6.28
CA GLU A 85 -6.12 1.77 -5.72
C GLU A 85 -7.45 1.03 -5.56
N ALA A 86 -8.50 1.69 -5.05
CA ALA A 86 -9.83 1.11 -4.98
C ALA A 86 -10.39 0.75 -6.37
N ALA A 87 -10.24 1.64 -7.35
CA ALA A 87 -10.65 1.40 -8.73
C ALA A 87 -9.89 0.21 -9.35
N THR A 88 -8.58 0.11 -9.09
CA THR A 88 -7.74 -0.99 -9.57
C THR A 88 -8.17 -2.33 -8.97
N LEU A 89 -8.41 -2.38 -7.66
CA LEU A 89 -8.90 -3.61 -7.00
C LEU A 89 -10.26 -4.04 -7.56
N LYS A 90 -11.18 -3.09 -7.75
CA LYS A 90 -12.49 -3.37 -8.36
C LYS A 90 -12.35 -3.88 -9.79
N TYR A 91 -11.53 -3.24 -10.62
CA TYR A 91 -11.25 -3.69 -11.99
C TYR A 91 -10.70 -5.12 -12.00
N LEU A 92 -9.65 -5.41 -11.24
CA LEU A 92 -9.03 -6.74 -11.18
C LEU A 92 -10.01 -7.81 -10.68
N ARG A 93 -10.92 -7.46 -9.76
CA ARG A 93 -11.98 -8.35 -9.28
C ARG A 93 -12.92 -8.78 -10.40
N THR A 94 -13.25 -7.89 -11.35
CA THR A 94 -14.11 -8.23 -12.49
C THR A 94 -13.52 -9.30 -13.42
N LEU A 95 -12.18 -9.41 -13.44
CA LEU A 95 -11.49 -10.43 -14.25
C LEU A 95 -11.58 -11.83 -13.61
N GLY A 96 -11.79 -11.93 -12.29
CA GLY A 96 -11.98 -13.18 -11.54
C GLY A 96 -10.74 -14.08 -11.43
N SER A 97 -9.70 -13.89 -12.24
CA SER A 97 -8.51 -14.75 -12.28
C SER A 97 -7.42 -14.37 -11.28
N ILE A 98 -7.50 -13.19 -10.66
CA ILE A 98 -6.49 -12.66 -9.75
C ILE A 98 -7.11 -12.53 -8.36
N PRO A 99 -6.54 -13.17 -7.32
CA PRO A 99 -7.07 -13.09 -5.97
C PRO A 99 -6.75 -11.72 -5.37
N VAL A 100 -7.70 -10.79 -5.48
CA VAL A 100 -7.63 -9.46 -4.87
C VAL A 100 -8.68 -9.30 -3.76
N PRO A 101 -8.42 -8.48 -2.73
CA PRO A 101 -9.43 -8.06 -1.77
C PRO A 101 -10.65 -7.44 -2.44
N GLU A 102 -11.83 -7.73 -1.93
CA GLU A 102 -13.08 -7.11 -2.34
C GLU A 102 -13.26 -5.77 -1.65
N VAL A 103 -13.46 -4.71 -2.42
CA VAL A 103 -13.71 -3.35 -1.89
C VAL A 103 -15.20 -3.19 -1.63
N PHE A 104 -15.58 -2.92 -0.37
CA PHE A 104 -16.96 -2.69 0.03
C PHE A 104 -17.34 -1.21 0.02
N SER A 105 -16.40 -0.35 0.41
CA SER A 105 -16.56 1.11 0.38
C SER A 105 -15.19 1.78 0.35
N PHE A 106 -15.10 2.97 -0.22
CA PHE A 106 -13.91 3.80 -0.15
C PHE A 106 -14.28 5.29 -0.24
N SER A 107 -13.45 6.15 0.33
CA SER A 107 -13.56 7.61 0.20
C SER A 107 -12.17 8.22 0.14
N GLY A 108 -11.91 9.06 -0.86
CA GLY A 108 -10.75 9.95 -0.86
C GLY A 108 -10.96 11.20 0.01
N ASN A 109 -12.19 11.48 0.45
CA ASN A 109 -12.51 12.70 1.18
C ASN A 109 -12.43 12.49 2.71
N ALA A 110 -11.65 13.34 3.37
CA ALA A 110 -11.54 13.40 4.83
C ALA A 110 -12.81 13.98 5.49
N ASP A 111 -13.64 14.73 4.76
CA ASP A 111 -14.90 15.30 5.27
C ASP A 111 -16.05 14.28 5.33
N SER A 112 -15.79 13.00 5.05
CA SER A 112 -16.76 11.94 5.27
C SER A 112 -17.09 11.77 6.76
N ASP A 113 -18.21 11.11 7.10
CA ASP A 113 -18.61 10.85 8.49
C ASP A 113 -17.54 10.15 9.33
N ILE A 114 -16.63 9.41 8.66
CA ILE A 114 -15.50 8.71 9.27
C ILE A 114 -14.34 9.68 9.59
N GLY A 115 -14.19 10.79 8.87
CA GLY A 115 -13.21 11.83 9.18
C GLY A 115 -11.79 11.59 8.61
N VAL A 116 -11.59 10.54 7.80
CA VAL A 116 -10.33 10.25 7.10
C VAL A 116 -10.59 9.62 5.72
N PRO A 117 -9.67 9.74 4.75
CA PRO A 117 -9.70 8.92 3.54
C PRO A 117 -9.50 7.45 3.87
N TYR A 118 -10.22 6.55 3.19
CA TYR A 118 -10.17 5.12 3.51
C TYR A 118 -10.55 4.20 2.36
N ILE A 119 -10.09 2.95 2.45
CA ILE A 119 -10.66 1.80 1.75
C ILE A 119 -11.12 0.80 2.83
N LEU A 120 -12.37 0.38 2.74
CA LEU A 120 -12.97 -0.70 3.51
C LEU A 120 -13.11 -1.92 2.60
N MET A 121 -12.42 -3.00 2.92
CA MET A 121 -12.29 -4.16 2.04
C MET A 121 -12.17 -5.48 2.81
N SER A 122 -12.31 -6.61 2.13
CA SER A 122 -12.13 -7.93 2.73
C SER A 122 -10.68 -8.15 3.19
N LYS A 123 -10.47 -8.90 4.27
CA LYS A 123 -9.12 -9.37 4.64
C LYS A 123 -8.65 -10.45 3.66
N ALA A 124 -7.44 -10.30 3.12
CA ALA A 124 -6.81 -11.35 2.32
C ALA A 124 -6.57 -12.60 3.18
N SER A 125 -6.94 -13.77 2.66
CA SER A 125 -6.74 -15.05 3.34
C SER A 125 -5.29 -15.51 3.25
N GLY A 126 -4.77 -16.09 4.33
CA GLY A 126 -3.46 -16.75 4.35
C GLY A 126 -2.44 -16.04 5.21
N ARG A 127 -1.16 -16.35 4.96
CA ARG A 127 0.00 -15.79 5.67
C ARG A 127 0.92 -15.08 4.69
N PRO A 128 1.56 -13.97 5.08
CA PRO A 128 2.56 -13.32 4.24
C PRO A 128 3.77 -14.24 4.06
N LEU A 129 4.31 -14.28 2.84
CA LEU A 129 5.48 -15.12 2.51
C LEU A 129 6.71 -14.79 3.37
N SER A 130 6.79 -13.55 3.89
CA SER A 130 7.84 -13.12 4.82
C SER A 130 7.87 -13.86 6.17
N GLU A 131 6.83 -14.64 6.50
CA GLU A 131 6.84 -15.53 7.68
C GLU A 131 7.58 -16.85 7.41
N TYR A 132 7.98 -17.12 6.16
CA TYR A 132 8.67 -18.34 5.75
C TYR A 132 10.14 -18.07 5.42
N ASP A 133 10.99 -19.09 5.57
CA ASP A 133 12.41 -19.02 5.25
C ASP A 133 12.65 -19.14 3.73
N TRP A 134 12.22 -18.11 2.99
CA TRP A 134 12.22 -18.07 1.53
C TRP A 134 13.64 -18.01 0.94
N ILE A 135 14.44 -17.05 1.41
CA ILE A 135 15.81 -16.76 0.94
C ILE A 135 16.90 -17.30 1.88
N GLU A 136 16.55 -18.14 2.86
CA GLU A 136 17.53 -18.80 3.74
C GLU A 136 18.44 -17.83 4.52
N LEU A 137 17.94 -16.62 4.85
CA LEU A 137 18.68 -15.62 5.64
C LEU A 137 19.12 -16.16 7.00
N SER A 138 18.41 -17.15 7.53
CA SER A 138 18.76 -17.88 8.74
C SER A 138 20.16 -18.50 8.67
N ARG A 139 20.71 -18.72 7.47
CA ARG A 139 22.06 -19.26 7.24
C ARG A 139 23.16 -18.21 7.32
N ILE A 140 22.83 -16.91 7.25
CA ILE A 140 23.84 -15.85 7.35
C ILE A 140 24.28 -15.72 8.80
N GLU A 141 25.59 -15.80 9.02
CA GLU A 141 26.17 -15.69 10.37
C GLU A 141 25.77 -14.35 11.03
N GLY A 142 25.28 -14.44 12.26
CA GLY A 142 24.84 -13.28 13.03
C GLY A 142 23.48 -12.69 12.61
N TYR A 143 22.73 -13.35 11.71
CA TYR A 143 21.38 -12.92 11.37
C TYR A 143 20.48 -12.93 12.62
N PRO A 144 19.86 -11.80 13.00
CA PRO A 144 18.98 -11.73 14.13
C PRO A 144 17.67 -12.40 13.74
N THR A 145 17.49 -13.65 14.16
CA THR A 145 16.21 -14.36 14.06
C THR A 145 15.21 -13.72 15.03
N ARG A 146 14.73 -12.51 14.69
CA ARG A 146 13.74 -11.75 15.49
C ARG A 146 12.41 -12.49 15.56
N ARG A 147 12.16 -13.41 14.61
CA ARG A 147 11.02 -14.32 14.55
C ARG A 147 11.49 -15.66 14.01
N SER A 148 10.99 -16.75 14.59
CA SER A 148 11.16 -18.08 14.01
C SER A 148 10.43 -18.11 12.67
N LEU A 149 11.20 -18.26 11.58
CA LEU A 149 10.65 -18.41 10.24
C LEU A 149 10.11 -19.83 10.08
N LEU A 150 9.00 -19.96 9.38
CA LEU A 150 8.41 -21.24 9.04
C LEU A 150 9.25 -21.92 7.96
N PRO A 151 9.49 -23.24 8.06
CA PRO A 151 10.16 -23.97 7.00
C PRO A 151 9.33 -23.92 5.71
N LEU A 152 10.02 -23.90 4.58
CA LEU A 152 9.40 -23.94 3.26
C LEU A 152 10.17 -24.94 2.40
N THR A 153 9.46 -25.93 1.86
CA THR A 153 10.08 -26.95 1.00
C THR A 153 10.33 -26.39 -0.40
N ASP A 154 11.26 -27.00 -1.15
CA ASP A 154 11.47 -26.62 -2.56
C ASP A 154 10.22 -26.83 -3.41
N GLN A 155 9.42 -27.86 -3.10
CA GLN A 155 8.13 -28.08 -3.75
C GLN A 155 7.13 -26.94 -3.48
N ASP A 156 7.08 -26.42 -2.24
CA ASP A 156 6.24 -25.26 -1.92
C ASP A 156 6.77 -23.97 -2.58
N ARG A 157 8.10 -23.80 -2.65
CA ARG A 157 8.72 -22.68 -3.40
C ARG A 157 8.34 -22.73 -4.86
N GLU A 158 8.44 -23.90 -5.50
CA GLU A 158 8.04 -24.10 -6.89
C GLU A 158 6.55 -23.76 -7.09
N LYS A 159 5.69 -24.22 -6.17
CA LYS A 159 4.25 -23.90 -6.20
C LYS A 159 3.99 -22.39 -6.12
N VAL A 160 4.65 -21.68 -5.21
CA VAL A 160 4.54 -20.22 -5.08
C VAL A 160 5.00 -19.53 -6.36
N MET A 161 6.15 -19.92 -6.91
CA MET A 161 6.67 -19.34 -8.16
C MET A 161 5.75 -19.59 -9.35
N LYS A 162 5.16 -20.79 -9.44
CA LYS A 162 4.16 -21.12 -10.47
C LYS A 162 2.90 -20.25 -10.36
N GLN A 163 2.39 -20.05 -9.14
CA GLN A 163 1.24 -19.18 -8.91
C GLN A 163 1.56 -17.72 -9.22
N LEU A 164 2.73 -17.23 -8.83
CA LEU A 164 3.20 -15.88 -9.14
C LEU A 164 3.30 -15.67 -10.66
N GLY A 165 3.89 -16.61 -11.40
CA GLY A 165 3.96 -16.57 -12.86
C GLY A 165 2.58 -16.54 -13.51
N ALA A 166 1.63 -17.34 -13.01
CA ALA A 166 0.26 -17.31 -13.50
C ALA A 166 -0.43 -15.95 -13.24
N ILE A 167 -0.25 -15.35 -12.06
CA ILE A 167 -0.79 -14.02 -11.75
C ILE A 167 -0.14 -12.94 -12.64
N MET A 168 1.19 -12.98 -12.80
CA MET A 168 1.91 -12.04 -13.68
C MET A 168 1.44 -12.13 -15.13
N SER A 169 1.23 -13.34 -15.64
CA SER A 169 0.67 -13.55 -16.98
C SER A 169 -0.75 -12.98 -17.12
N ARG A 170 -1.61 -13.12 -16.10
CA ARG A 170 -2.96 -12.52 -16.13
C ARG A 170 -2.92 -11.00 -16.05
N LEU A 171 -2.00 -10.46 -15.27
CA LEU A 171 -1.78 -9.00 -15.20
C LEU A 171 -1.24 -8.47 -16.53
N SER A 172 -0.39 -9.20 -17.24
CA SER A 172 0.12 -8.76 -18.54
C SER A 172 -0.94 -8.72 -19.64
N ASP A 173 -2.03 -9.49 -19.50
CA ASP A 173 -3.18 -9.45 -20.40
C ASP A 173 -4.06 -8.20 -20.17
N CYS A 174 -3.83 -7.44 -19.10
CA CYS A 174 -4.55 -6.20 -18.82
C CYS A 174 -3.95 -5.06 -19.66
N HIS A 175 -4.58 -4.77 -20.80
CA HIS A 175 -4.16 -3.70 -21.70
C HIS A 175 -5.05 -2.47 -21.57
N PHE A 176 -4.42 -1.29 -21.66
CA PHE A 176 -5.10 -0.01 -21.69
C PHE A 176 -4.50 0.85 -22.79
N ASP A 177 -5.33 1.70 -23.40
CA ASP A 177 -4.91 2.54 -24.54
C ASP A 177 -3.99 3.71 -24.15
N LYS A 178 -3.84 3.96 -22.84
CA LYS A 178 -3.03 5.06 -22.29
C LYS A 178 -2.18 4.58 -21.11
N ILE A 179 -1.12 5.33 -20.82
CA ILE A 179 -0.26 5.15 -19.64
C ILE A 179 -0.74 6.11 -18.56
N GLY A 180 -1.09 5.56 -17.40
CA GLY A 180 -1.59 6.33 -16.26
C GLY A 180 -2.07 5.41 -15.15
N SER A 181 -2.95 5.92 -14.29
CA SER A 181 -3.54 5.13 -13.21
C SER A 181 -5.05 4.95 -13.41
N LEU A 182 -5.57 3.81 -12.97
CA LEU A 182 -6.99 3.49 -13.13
C LEU A 182 -7.84 4.32 -12.18
N LEU A 183 -8.93 4.88 -12.69
CA LEU A 183 -9.93 5.62 -11.94
C LEU A 183 -11.31 5.09 -12.29
N GLU A 184 -12.28 5.40 -11.45
CA GLU A 184 -13.69 5.04 -11.66
C GLU A 184 -14.51 6.31 -11.82
N ASN A 185 -15.36 6.35 -12.85
CA ASN A 185 -16.29 7.47 -13.03
C ASN A 185 -17.58 7.27 -12.20
N SER A 186 -18.48 8.25 -12.22
CA SER A 186 -19.75 8.19 -11.48
C SER A 186 -20.67 7.02 -11.86
N HIS A 187 -20.43 6.36 -12.99
CA HIS A 187 -21.20 5.22 -13.47
C HIS A 187 -20.54 3.87 -13.14
N GLY A 188 -19.39 3.89 -12.46
CA GLY A 188 -18.65 2.68 -12.12
C GLY A 188 -17.72 2.17 -13.23
N ASN A 189 -17.59 2.90 -14.34
CA ASN A 189 -16.72 2.49 -15.43
C ASN A 189 -15.28 2.91 -15.17
N THR A 190 -14.36 1.98 -15.37
CA THR A 190 -12.91 2.20 -15.23
C THR A 190 -12.36 2.94 -16.44
N PHE A 191 -11.48 3.92 -16.19
CA PHE A 191 -10.72 4.62 -17.23
C PHE A 191 -9.30 4.94 -16.73
N VAL A 192 -8.39 5.26 -17.65
CA VAL A 192 -7.02 5.68 -17.31
C VAL A 192 -6.97 7.20 -17.18
N GLY A 193 -6.54 7.68 -16.01
CA GLY A 193 -6.32 9.10 -15.73
C GLY A 193 -4.83 9.41 -15.49
N GLU A 194 -4.59 10.44 -14.69
CA GLU A 194 -3.25 10.87 -14.26
C GLU A 194 -2.41 9.68 -13.75
N CYS A 195 -1.10 9.72 -14.00
CA CYS A 195 -0.13 8.71 -13.61
C CYS A 195 0.39 8.97 -12.20
N PHE A 196 -0.06 8.17 -11.25
CA PHE A 196 0.33 8.25 -9.84
C PHE A 196 1.55 7.39 -9.50
N SER A 197 2.49 7.25 -10.44
CA SER A 197 3.68 6.41 -10.22
C SER A 197 4.55 6.97 -9.09
N PRO A 198 5.24 6.11 -8.30
CA PRO A 198 6.21 6.55 -7.29
C PRO A 198 7.26 7.53 -7.83
N SER A 199 7.65 7.37 -9.11
CA SER A 199 8.61 8.25 -9.77
C SER A 199 8.07 9.67 -9.98
N LEU A 200 6.76 9.86 -10.12
CA LEU A 200 6.14 11.18 -10.30
C LEU A 200 5.65 11.82 -9.00
N LEU A 201 5.38 11.01 -7.96
CA LEU A 201 4.77 11.52 -6.73
C LEU A 201 5.72 11.52 -5.52
N TRP A 202 6.45 10.44 -5.28
CA TRP A 202 7.18 10.28 -4.01
C TRP A 202 8.32 11.28 -3.86
N GLN A 203 8.73 11.49 -2.61
CA GLN A 203 9.79 12.45 -2.26
C GLN A 203 9.40 13.87 -2.67
N HIS A 204 8.16 14.26 -2.35
CA HIS A 204 7.61 15.59 -2.65
C HIS A 204 7.57 15.95 -4.14
N ARG A 205 7.74 14.98 -5.05
CA ARG A 205 7.63 15.27 -6.49
C ARG A 205 6.21 15.57 -6.91
N ASP A 206 5.21 15.22 -6.10
CA ASP A 206 3.84 15.67 -6.32
C ASP A 206 3.63 17.16 -6.04
N GLU A 207 4.53 17.81 -5.30
CA GLU A 207 4.50 19.26 -5.04
C GLU A 207 5.17 20.07 -6.16
N LEU A 208 5.89 19.43 -7.09
CA LEU A 208 6.53 20.10 -8.23
C LEU A 208 5.48 20.59 -9.23
N GLU A 209 5.55 21.89 -9.53
CA GLU A 209 4.71 22.55 -10.53
C GLU A 209 5.18 22.22 -11.96
N GLY A 210 4.25 22.30 -12.93
CA GLY A 210 4.58 22.13 -14.34
C GLY A 210 4.94 20.71 -14.79
N ILE A 211 4.93 19.73 -13.89
CA ILE A 211 5.10 18.32 -14.25
C ILE A 211 3.81 17.79 -14.86
N ASP A 212 3.83 17.50 -16.15
CA ASP A 212 2.76 16.75 -16.81
C ASP A 212 2.70 15.33 -16.23
N ARG A 213 1.54 14.94 -15.70
CA ARG A 213 1.33 13.61 -15.12
C ARG A 213 0.36 12.77 -15.96
N GLY A 214 0.04 13.19 -17.18
CA GLY A 214 -0.77 12.41 -18.11
C GLY A 214 -2.28 12.48 -17.82
N PRO A 215 -3.08 11.51 -18.32
CA PRO A 215 -2.66 10.26 -18.94
C PRO A 215 -1.87 10.48 -20.24
N PHE A 216 -0.96 9.56 -20.56
CA PHE A 216 -0.11 9.65 -21.74
C PHE A 216 -0.58 8.69 -22.84
N ASP A 217 -0.65 9.18 -24.08
CA ASP A 217 -1.01 8.35 -25.24
C ASP A 217 0.20 7.58 -25.80
N GLN A 218 1.42 8.07 -25.54
CA GLN A 218 2.67 7.50 -26.05
C GLN A 218 3.71 7.36 -24.94
N GLU A 219 4.53 6.31 -25.04
CA GLU A 219 5.63 6.06 -24.10
C GLU A 219 6.61 7.24 -24.04
N SER A 220 6.87 7.90 -25.17
CA SER A 220 7.76 9.07 -25.23
C SER A 220 7.29 10.23 -24.35
N GLN A 221 5.99 10.47 -24.24
CA GLN A 221 5.42 11.51 -23.37
C GLN A 221 5.63 11.16 -21.89
N HIS A 222 5.37 9.90 -21.52
CA HIS A 222 5.61 9.41 -20.17
C HIS A 222 7.09 9.52 -19.77
N LEU A 223 8.02 9.12 -20.65
CA LEU A 223 9.45 9.24 -20.40
C LEU A 223 9.89 10.70 -20.29
N GLN A 224 9.36 11.61 -21.13
CA GLN A 224 9.63 13.05 -21.03
C GLN A 224 9.14 13.65 -19.70
N SER A 225 7.96 13.24 -19.25
CA SER A 225 7.42 13.60 -17.93
C SER A 225 8.35 13.14 -16.80
N LEU A 226 8.82 11.88 -16.83
CA LEU A 226 9.77 11.37 -15.84
C LEU A 226 11.09 12.14 -15.83
N VAL A 227 11.66 12.42 -17.01
CA VAL A 227 12.87 13.23 -17.13
C VAL A 227 12.66 14.63 -16.55
N SER A 228 11.51 15.25 -16.82
CA SER A 228 11.16 16.58 -16.31
C SER A 228 11.03 16.56 -14.79
N ALA A 229 10.34 15.56 -14.23
CA ALA A 229 10.18 15.40 -12.78
C ALA A 229 11.50 15.16 -12.06
N PHE A 230 12.39 14.35 -12.63
CA PHE A 230 13.71 14.10 -12.03
C PHE A 230 14.65 15.30 -12.16
N LYS A 231 14.58 16.03 -13.27
CA LYS A 231 15.32 17.28 -13.43
C LYS A 231 14.86 18.33 -12.41
N ALA A 232 13.56 18.58 -12.33
CA ALA A 232 12.99 19.53 -11.37
C ALA A 232 13.29 19.11 -9.92
N HIS A 233 13.21 17.81 -9.59
CA HIS A 233 13.64 17.33 -8.27
C HIS A 233 15.12 17.69 -7.99
N ALA A 234 16.02 17.49 -8.95
CA ALA A 234 17.43 17.81 -8.77
C ALA A 234 17.70 19.32 -8.67
N GLU A 235 16.83 20.15 -9.26
CA GLU A 235 16.93 21.62 -9.25
C GLU A 235 16.28 22.25 -8.00
N GLU A 236 15.17 21.68 -7.52
CA GLU A 236 14.28 22.33 -6.54
C GLU A 236 14.17 21.59 -5.20
N LEU A 237 14.44 20.27 -5.16
CA LEU A 237 14.23 19.43 -3.97
C LEU A 237 15.56 18.91 -3.39
N PRO A 238 15.61 18.60 -2.08
CA PRO A 238 16.80 18.03 -1.47
C PRO A 238 17.15 16.65 -2.03
N LEU A 239 18.41 16.47 -2.43
CA LEU A 239 18.95 15.15 -2.75
C LEU A 239 19.20 14.36 -1.46
N SER A 240 18.63 13.15 -1.38
CA SER A 240 18.87 12.20 -0.29
C SER A 240 19.41 10.88 -0.85
N PRO A 241 20.06 10.02 -0.04
CA PRO A 241 20.65 8.74 -0.49
C PRO A 241 19.70 7.74 -1.17
N HIS A 242 18.40 8.02 -1.25
CA HIS A 242 17.39 7.20 -1.91
C HIS A 242 16.40 8.00 -2.76
N SER A 243 16.79 9.20 -3.22
CA SER A 243 15.97 9.97 -4.17
C SER A 243 15.77 9.20 -5.50
N PHE A 244 16.69 8.27 -5.80
CA PHE A 244 16.66 7.33 -6.91
C PHE A 244 16.81 5.88 -6.39
N PHE A 245 16.09 4.93 -7.00
CA PHE A 245 16.17 3.51 -6.62
C PHE A 245 17.53 2.94 -7.02
N ALA A 246 18.47 2.84 -6.07
CA ALA A 246 19.68 2.05 -6.22
C ALA A 246 19.39 0.58 -5.90
N PRO A 247 20.12 -0.39 -6.51
CA PRO A 247 20.00 -1.79 -6.14
C PRO A 247 20.31 -1.96 -4.64
N ILE A 248 19.47 -2.74 -3.95
CA ILE A 248 19.71 -3.14 -2.55
C ILE A 248 20.85 -4.17 -2.58
N PRO A 249 21.95 -3.98 -1.82
CA PRO A 249 23.03 -4.95 -1.77
C PRO A 249 22.52 -6.35 -1.39
N ASP A 250 23.10 -7.40 -1.97
CA ASP A 250 22.75 -8.78 -1.62
C ASP A 250 23.39 -9.14 -0.27
N PRO A 251 22.62 -9.54 0.76
CA PRO A 251 23.18 -9.91 2.05
C PRO A 251 24.15 -11.11 2.01
N PHE A 252 24.09 -11.96 0.98
CA PHE A 252 25.03 -13.08 0.79
C PHE A 252 26.39 -12.66 0.23
N GLU A 253 26.52 -11.43 -0.27
CA GLU A 253 27.81 -10.86 -0.69
C GLU A 253 28.65 -10.36 0.50
N TYR A 254 28.10 -10.40 1.72
CA TYR A 254 28.76 -9.95 2.93
C TYR A 254 29.17 -11.14 3.81
N PRO A 255 30.31 -11.05 4.53
CA PRO A 255 30.80 -12.15 5.35
C PRO A 255 29.88 -12.50 6.53
N ASN A 256 29.08 -11.54 7.01
CA ASN A 256 28.12 -11.74 8.08
C ASN A 256 27.06 -10.63 8.06
N TRP A 257 26.01 -10.83 8.86
CA TRP A 257 24.90 -9.89 8.94
C TRP A 257 25.31 -8.50 9.43
N THR A 258 26.30 -8.39 10.30
CA THR A 258 26.77 -7.09 10.81
C THR A 258 27.40 -6.26 9.69
N SER A 259 28.23 -6.88 8.85
CA SER A 259 28.84 -6.19 7.70
C SER A 259 27.80 -5.80 6.65
N TYR A 260 26.82 -6.66 6.37
CA TYR A 260 25.69 -6.30 5.52
C TYR A 260 24.93 -5.10 6.09
N ARG A 261 24.59 -5.15 7.38
CA ARG A 261 23.90 -4.04 8.07
C ARG A 261 24.69 -2.76 7.98
N GLN A 262 26.00 -2.75 8.22
CA GLN A 262 26.81 -1.55 8.07
C GLN A 262 26.76 -0.95 6.65
N ALA A 263 26.59 -1.78 5.62
CA ALA A 263 26.50 -1.31 4.24
C ALA A 263 25.11 -0.77 3.85
N VAL A 264 24.03 -1.24 4.51
CA VAL A 264 22.65 -0.82 4.23
C VAL A 264 22.04 0.09 5.30
N GLU A 265 22.67 0.19 6.47
CA GLU A 265 22.29 1.11 7.54
C GLU A 265 22.70 2.53 7.18
N ARG A 266 21.80 3.45 7.52
CA ARG A 266 21.90 4.89 7.33
C ARG A 266 22.65 5.54 8.48
#